data_AF-A0A0B7B9U2-F1
#
_entry.id   AF-A0A0B7B9U2-F1
#
_cell.length_a   1.000
_cell.length_b   1.000
_cell.length_c   1.000
_cell.angle_alpha   90.00
_cell.angle_beta   90.00
_cell.angle_gamma   90.00
#
_symmetry.space_group_name_H-M   'P 1'
#
loop_
_entity.id
_entity.type
_entity.pdbx_description
1 polymer ?
#
loop_
_entity_poly.entity_id
_entity_poly.type
_entity_poly.pdbx_seq_one_letter_code
_entity_poly.pdbx_strand_id
1 'polypeptide(L)'
;TAKARHRLTMMRKLAGSTWGANTRILKTLYSGRVRPILEYGMAAWSNASNKQFAKVSNSQNRAMRIITGAMKSTPIKALETITGLQPMADRRDRKVLILAEN
;
A
#
# COMPACT_ATOMS: atom_id res chain seq x y z
N THR A 1 -3.52 1.66 11.14
CA THR A 1 -2.91 2.57 10.13
C THR A 1 -1.73 3.39 10.66
N ALA A 2 -1.70 3.81 11.93
CA ALA A 2 -0.59 4.60 12.48
C ALA A 2 0.81 3.94 12.31
N LYS A 3 0.93 2.64 12.63
CA LYS A 3 2.16 1.86 12.40
C LYS A 3 2.61 1.88 10.94
N ALA A 4 1.69 1.70 9.99
CA ALA A 4 1.98 1.75 8.56
C ALA A 4 2.46 3.16 8.13
N ARG A 5 1.83 4.22 8.65
CA ARG A 5 2.22 5.60 8.39
C ARG A 5 3.66 5.89 8.83
N HIS A 6 4.04 5.44 10.03
CA HIS A 6 5.41 5.60 10.53
C HIS A 6 6.43 4.93 9.58
N ARG A 7 6.13 3.72 9.09
CA ARG A 7 6.99 3.04 8.11
C ARG A 7 7.05 3.75 6.77
N LEU A 8 5.95 4.32 6.30
CA LEU A 8 5.94 5.14 5.09
C LEU A 8 6.78 6.40 5.23
N THR A 9 6.81 7.03 6.41
CA THR A 9 7.71 8.16 6.67
C THR A 9 9.18 7.73 6.56
N MET A 10 9.54 6.56 7.07
CA MET A 10 10.89 6.02 6.90
C MET A 10 11.21 5.73 5.43
N MET A 11 10.28 5.09 4.71
CA MET A 11 10.43 4.87 3.27
C MET A 11 10.62 6.18 2.49
N ARG A 12 9.91 7.25 2.86
CA ARG A 12 10.06 8.58 2.24
C ARG A 12 11.47 9.13 2.45
N LYS A 13 12.04 8.97 3.65
CA LYS A 13 13.43 9.39 3.93
C LYS A 13 14.43 8.62 3.06
N LEU A 14 14.21 7.32 2.87
CA LEU A 14 15.05 6.48 2.00
C LEU A 14 14.91 6.84 0.52
N ALA A 15 13.70 7.20 0.07
CA ALA A 15 13.45 7.63 -1.30
C ALA A 15 14.10 8.98 -1.64
N GLY A 16 14.24 9.87 -0.65
CA GLY A 16 14.79 11.22 -0.83
C GLY A 16 16.30 11.35 -0.58
N SER A 17 17.03 10.25 -0.35
CA SER A 17 18.49 10.31 -0.22
C SER A 17 19.14 10.54 -1.58
N THR A 18 20.30 11.21 -1.59
CA THR A 18 21.09 11.56 -2.80
C THR A 18 21.48 10.37 -3.66
N TRP A 19 21.36 9.15 -3.15
CA TRP A 19 21.63 7.89 -3.84
C TRP A 19 20.37 7.17 -4.38
N GLY A 20 19.21 7.84 -4.37
CA GLY A 20 18.02 7.47 -5.14
C GLY A 20 17.63 6.00 -4.99
N ALA A 21 16.95 5.63 -3.89
CA ALA A 21 16.48 4.26 -3.71
C ALA A 21 15.68 3.81 -4.95
N ASN A 22 16.19 2.78 -5.64
CA ASN A 22 15.58 2.20 -6.83
C ASN A 22 14.11 1.86 -6.56
N THR A 23 13.22 2.21 -7.47
CA THR A 23 11.76 1.96 -7.38
C THR A 23 11.47 0.50 -7.03
N ARG A 24 12.27 -0.45 -7.53
CA ARG A 24 12.21 -1.88 -7.19
C ARG A 24 12.47 -2.14 -5.70
N ILE A 25 13.50 -1.53 -5.12
CA ILE A 25 13.85 -1.68 -3.69
C ILE A 25 12.73 -1.11 -2.82
N LEU A 26 12.23 0.08 -3.15
CA LEU A 26 11.12 0.70 -2.41
C LEU A 26 9.84 -0.14 -2.51
N LYS A 27 9.55 -0.73 -3.68
CA LYS A 27 8.42 -1.66 -3.85
C LYS A 27 8.58 -2.91 -2.99
N THR A 28 9.78 -3.49 -2.95
CA THR A 28 10.10 -4.65 -2.08
C THR A 28 9.91 -4.29 -0.62
N LEU A 29 10.43 -3.13 -0.20
CA LEU A 29 10.31 -2.64 1.18
C LEU A 29 8.84 -2.40 1.59
N TYR A 30 8.04 -1.81 0.70
CA TYR A 30 6.60 -1.68 0.91
C TYR A 30 5.94 -3.04 1.10
N SER A 31 6.22 -3.98 0.18
CA SER A 31 5.59 -5.30 0.17
C SER A 31 5.98 -6.14 1.40
N GLY A 32 7.23 -6.05 1.86
CA GLY A 32 7.70 -6.80 3.02
C GLY A 32 7.38 -6.16 4.38
N ARG A 33 7.26 -4.83 4.46
CA ARG A 33 7.17 -4.14 5.77
C ARG A 33 5.90 -3.34 6.01
N VAL A 34 5.31 -2.77 4.97
CA VAL A 34 4.11 -1.92 5.11
C VAL A 34 2.85 -2.72 4.82
N ARG A 35 2.84 -3.48 3.71
CA ARG A 35 1.68 -4.27 3.27
C ARG A 35 1.19 -5.26 4.34
N PRO A 36 2.04 -6.02 5.06
CA PRO A 36 1.55 -6.93 6.10
C PRO A 36 0.81 -6.21 7.23
N ILE A 37 1.22 -4.98 7.58
CA ILE A 37 0.54 -4.17 8.61
C ILE A 37 -0.84 -3.73 8.14
N LEU A 38 -1.01 -3.49 6.83
CA LEU A 38 -2.29 -3.13 6.23
C LEU A 38 -3.20 -4.36 6.12
N GLU A 39 -2.64 -5.53 5.82
CA GLU A 39 -3.38 -6.77 5.53
C GLU A 39 -3.68 -7.63 6.77
N TYR A 40 -3.02 -7.38 7.91
CA TYR A 40 -3.23 -8.15 9.14
C TYR A 40 -4.70 -8.13 9.59
N GLY A 41 -5.35 -6.97 9.56
CA GLY A 41 -6.76 -6.81 9.96
C GLY A 41 -7.78 -7.09 8.87
N MET A 42 -7.34 -7.41 7.63
CA MET A 42 -8.22 -7.45 6.46
C MET A 42 -9.31 -8.53 6.55
N ALA A 43 -9.00 -9.67 7.19
CA ALA A 43 -9.93 -10.75 7.47
C ALA A 43 -11.05 -10.32 8.44
N ALA A 44 -10.67 -9.69 9.55
CA ALA A 44 -11.60 -9.16 10.55
C ALA A 44 -12.40 -7.93 10.05
N TRP A 45 -11.97 -7.35 8.93
CA TRP A 45 -12.57 -6.16 8.31
C TRP A 45 -13.35 -6.48 7.04
N SER A 46 -13.71 -7.74 6.78
CA SER A 46 -14.61 -8.11 5.69
C SER A 46 -15.89 -7.25 5.70
N ASN A 47 -16.41 -7.00 6.90
CA ASN A 47 -17.59 -6.15 7.15
C ASN A 47 -17.23 -4.69 7.51
N ALA A 48 -15.97 -4.26 7.35
CA ALA A 48 -15.59 -2.91 7.70
C ALA A 48 -16.23 -1.88 6.76
N SER A 49 -16.64 -0.75 7.33
CA SER A 49 -17.20 0.35 6.56
C SER A 49 -16.25 0.82 5.44
N ASN A 50 -16.83 1.25 4.31
CA ASN A 50 -16.09 1.85 3.19
C ASN A 50 -15.13 2.98 3.64
N LYS A 51 -15.53 3.75 4.67
CA LYS A 51 -14.71 4.83 5.26
C LYS A 51 -13.44 4.32 5.95
N GLN A 52 -13.52 3.20 6.66
CA GLN A 52 -12.34 2.59 7.29
C GLN A 52 -11.41 2.00 6.24
N PHE A 53 -11.98 1.34 5.23
CA PHE A 53 -11.22 0.76 4.12
C PHE A 53 -10.48 1.82 3.29
N ALA A 54 -11.10 2.98 3.07
CA ALA A 54 -10.47 4.11 2.39
C ALA A 54 -9.16 4.54 3.06
N LYS A 55 -9.04 4.44 4.39
CA LYS A 55 -7.78 4.76 5.11
C LYS A 55 -6.65 3.79 4.77
N VAL A 56 -6.98 2.52 4.53
CA VAL A 56 -6.02 1.48 4.11
C VAL A 56 -5.58 1.73 2.67
N SER A 57 -6.54 1.93 1.76
CA SER A 57 -6.27 2.27 0.35
C SER A 57 -5.41 3.54 0.23
N ASN A 58 -5.75 4.60 0.96
CA ASN A 58 -4.96 5.84 1.00
C ASN A 58 -3.51 5.63 1.47
N SER A 59 -3.26 4.64 2.32
CA SER A 59 -1.90 4.30 2.75
C SER A 59 -1.10 3.64 1.62
N GLN A 60 -1.73 2.76 0.83
CA GLN A 60 -1.10 2.22 -0.39
C GLN A 60 -0.86 3.34 -1.43
N ASN A 61 -1.83 4.23 -1.64
CA ASN A 61 -1.69 5.35 -2.58
C ASN A 61 -0.50 6.25 -2.23
N ARG A 62 -0.32 6.55 -0.93
CA ARG A 62 0.85 7.28 -0.44
C ARG A 62 2.15 6.51 -0.71
N ALA A 63 2.15 5.19 -0.49
CA ALA A 63 3.30 4.34 -0.76
C ALA A 63 3.70 4.35 -2.23
N MET A 64 2.73 4.22 -3.15
CA MET A 64 2.98 4.24 -4.59
C MET A 64 3.63 5.54 -5.03
N ARG A 65 3.18 6.69 -4.53
CA ARG A 65 3.81 7.99 -4.83
C ARG A 65 5.23 8.09 -4.27
N ILE A 66 5.51 7.48 -3.11
CA ILE A 66 6.88 7.41 -2.58
C ILE A 66 7.76 6.53 -3.46
N ILE A 67 7.23 5.40 -3.93
CA ILE A 67 7.95 4.45 -4.80
C ILE A 67 8.27 5.08 -6.15
N THR A 68 7.32 5.78 -6.76
CA THR A 68 7.48 6.33 -8.12
C THR A 68 8.02 7.75 -8.16
N GLY A 69 8.02 8.47 -7.02
CA GLY A 69 8.31 9.91 -7.01
C GLY A 69 7.21 10.77 -7.65
N ALA A 70 6.05 10.18 -8.00
CA ALA A 70 5.01 10.88 -8.73
C ALA A 70 4.32 12.00 -7.93
N MET A 71 3.87 13.04 -8.64
CA MET A 71 3.09 14.14 -8.08
C MET A 71 1.79 13.66 -7.44
N LYS A 72 1.21 14.46 -6.54
CA LYS A 72 -0.09 14.15 -5.90
C LYS A 72 -1.25 14.12 -6.91
N SER A 73 -1.14 14.85 -8.03
CA SER A 73 -2.14 14.89 -9.10
C SER A 73 -2.18 13.62 -9.95
N THR A 74 -1.13 12.78 -9.93
CA THR A 74 -1.10 11.56 -10.75
C THR A 74 -2.25 10.62 -10.35
N PRO A 75 -3.04 10.12 -11.32
CA PRO A 75 -4.14 9.18 -11.07
C PRO A 75 -3.67 7.89 -10.40
N ILE A 76 -4.48 7.35 -9.49
CA ILE A 76 -4.15 6.12 -8.74
C ILE A 76 -3.98 4.92 -9.68
N LYS A 77 -4.88 4.77 -10.66
CA LYS A 77 -4.81 3.68 -11.64
C LYS A 77 -3.49 3.67 -12.41
N ALA A 78 -2.96 4.83 -12.78
CA ALA A 78 -1.65 4.93 -13.42
C ALA A 78 -0.51 4.48 -12.49
N LEU A 79 -0.60 4.84 -11.21
CA LEU A 79 0.37 4.40 -10.20
C LEU A 79 0.33 2.89 -9.98
N GLU A 80 -0.86 2.29 -9.97
CA GLU A 80 -1.05 0.83 -9.86
C GLU A 80 -0.41 0.11 -11.05
N THR A 81 -0.61 0.62 -12.28
CA THR A 81 0.04 0.09 -13.48
C THR A 81 1.56 0.19 -13.41
N ILE A 82 2.12 1.37 -13.10
CA ILE A 82 3.58 1.59 -13.05
C ILE A 82 4.22 0.73 -11.96
N THR A 83 3.60 0.68 -10.77
CA THR A 83 4.15 -0.09 -9.65
C THR A 83 3.84 -1.57 -9.74
N GLY A 84 2.89 -2.00 -10.57
CA GLY A 84 2.39 -3.38 -10.61
C GLY A 84 1.81 -3.84 -9.27
N LEU A 85 1.24 -2.92 -8.48
CA LEU A 85 0.59 -3.24 -7.21
C LEU A 85 -0.93 -3.32 -7.43
N GLN A 86 -1.53 -4.44 -7.05
CA GLN A 86 -2.98 -4.59 -7.06
C GLN A 86 -3.66 -3.60 -6.11
N PRO A 87 -4.85 -3.07 -6.47
CA PRO A 87 -5.70 -2.33 -5.56
C PRO A 87 -5.91 -3.06 -4.24
N MET A 88 -5.98 -2.31 -3.14
CA MET A 88 -6.25 -2.91 -1.83
C MET A 88 -7.61 -3.62 -1.80
N ALA A 89 -8.59 -3.16 -2.59
CA ALA A 89 -9.94 -3.73 -2.65
C ALA A 89 -9.90 -5.18 -3.16
N ASP A 90 -9.31 -5.38 -4.33
CA ASP A 90 -9.13 -6.70 -4.94
C ASP A 90 -8.39 -7.66 -4.00
N ARG A 91 -7.42 -7.14 -3.24
CA ARG A 91 -6.67 -7.94 -2.26
C ARG A 91 -7.52 -8.33 -1.05
N ARG A 92 -8.40 -7.45 -0.58
CA ARG A 92 -9.38 -7.77 0.46
C ARG A 92 -10.33 -8.85 -0.03
N ASP A 93 -10.92 -8.66 -1.21
CA ASP A 93 -11.94 -9.57 -1.74
C ASP A 93 -11.35 -10.97 -1.97
N ARG A 94 -10.14 -11.06 -2.54
CA ARG A 94 -9.39 -12.31 -2.64
C ARG A 94 -9.17 -12.97 -1.27
N LYS A 95 -8.80 -12.20 -0.24
CA LYS A 95 -8.51 -12.74 1.08
C LYS A 95 -9.77 -13.22 1.80
N VAL A 96 -10.90 -12.56 1.59
CA VAL A 96 -12.21 -13.01 2.08
C VAL A 96 -12.64 -14.30 1.40
N LEU A 97 -12.46 -14.41 0.08
CA LEU A 97 -12.77 -15.65 -0.66
C LEU A 97 -11.96 -16.84 -0.12
N ILE A 98 -10.64 -16.68 0.04
CA ILE A 98 -9.77 -17.73 0.60
C ILE A 98 -10.24 -18.14 2.01
N LEU A 99 -10.73 -17.21 2.82
CA LEU A 99 -11.23 -17.52 4.17
C LEU A 99 -12.60 -18.23 4.16
N ALA A 100 -13.40 -18.04 3.11
CA ALA A 100 -14.68 -18.72 2.95
C ALA A 100 -14.53 -20.14 2.41
N GLU A 101 -13.41 -20.44 1.74
CA GLU A 101 -13.08 -21.76 1.19
C GLU A 101 -12.46 -22.72 2.22
N ASN A 102 -12.05 -22.22 3.40
CA ASN A 102 -11.50 -22.99 4.52
C ASN A 102 -12.55 -23.16 5.63
#